data_AF-A0AAV7NKI3-F1
#
_entry.id   AF-A0AAV7NKI3-F1
#
_cell.length_a   1.000
_cell.length_b   1.000
_cell.length_c   1.000
_cell.angle_alpha   90.00
_cell.angle_beta   90.00
_cell.angle_gamma   90.00
#
_symmetry.space_group_name_H-M   'P 1'
#
loop_
_entity.id
_entity.type
_entity.pdbx_description
1 polymer ?
#
loop_
_entity_poly.entity_id
_entity_poly.type
_entity_poly.pdbx_seq_one_letter_code
_entity_poly.pdbx_strand_id
1 'polypeptide(L)'
;MMTPYLNPATPAERRYNSAHSAARNVVERTFGLLKRRFQCIHKSGGALQYSPDTICRIVAKCAILHNIATTRGLPVEISEPDSDEDDHLMPPLQPADRTSAAEGRQRCADITHNHF
;
A
#
# COMPACT_ATOMS: atom_id res chain seq x y z
N MET A 1 -7.76 12.67 8.19
CA MET A 1 -8.69 12.00 7.27
C MET A 1 -8.64 12.74 5.94
N MET A 2 -8.19 12.07 4.87
CA MET A 2 -8.37 12.54 3.50
C MET A 2 -9.53 11.74 2.91
N THR A 3 -10.53 12.44 2.36
CA THR A 3 -11.78 11.83 1.92
C THR A 3 -11.88 11.99 0.40
N PRO A 4 -12.00 10.89 -0.38
CA PRO A 4 -12.16 10.97 -1.81
C PRO A 4 -13.50 11.63 -2.18
N TYR A 5 -13.54 12.30 -3.33
CA TYR A 5 -14.79 12.82 -3.90
C TYR A 5 -15.61 11.65 -4.44
N LEU A 6 -16.84 11.46 -3.95
CA LEU A 6 -17.70 10.35 -4.40
C LEU A 6 -18.13 10.52 -5.87
N ASN A 7 -18.35 11.76 -6.31
CA ASN A 7 -18.72 12.09 -7.68
C ASN A 7 -17.80 13.21 -8.22
N PRO A 8 -16.59 12.88 -8.72
CA PRO A 8 -15.63 13.88 -9.19
C PRO A 8 -16.04 14.47 -10.55
N ALA A 9 -16.63 15.66 -10.52
CA ALA A 9 -17.08 16.39 -11.70
C ALA A 9 -15.94 17.13 -12.40
N THR A 10 -15.02 17.71 -11.63
CA THR A 10 -13.94 18.53 -12.18
C THR A 10 -12.66 17.71 -12.46
N PRO A 11 -11.80 18.14 -13.41
CA PRO A 11 -10.49 17.54 -13.60
C PRO A 11 -9.61 17.55 -12.34
N ALA A 12 -9.76 18.57 -11.48
CA ALA A 12 -9.03 18.68 -10.23
C ALA A 12 -9.47 17.59 -9.22
N GLU A 13 -10.78 17.35 -9.08
CA GLU A 13 -11.32 16.28 -8.22
C GLU A 13 -10.89 14.89 -8.70
N ARG A 14 -10.89 14.65 -10.02
CA ARG A 14 -10.38 13.39 -10.58
C ARG A 14 -8.89 13.18 -10.30
N ARG A 15 -8.07 14.23 -10.43
CA ARG A 15 -6.64 14.18 -10.09
C ARG A 15 -6.43 13.91 -8.60
N TYR A 16 -7.22 14.55 -7.74
CA TYR A 16 -7.18 14.31 -6.30
C TYR A 16 -7.50 12.84 -5.98
N ASN A 17 -8.60 12.30 -6.49
CA ASN A 17 -8.97 10.90 -6.25
C ASN A 17 -7.91 9.93 -6.78
N SER A 18 -7.36 10.18 -7.97
CA SER A 18 -6.29 9.36 -8.54
C SER A 18 -5.05 9.34 -7.66
N ALA A 19 -4.58 10.51 -7.21
CA ALA A 19 -3.44 10.62 -6.30
C ALA A 19 -3.74 9.95 -4.95
N HIS A 20 -4.95 10.14 -4.42
CA HIS A 20 -5.40 9.53 -3.17
C HIS A 20 -5.41 8.00 -3.26
N SER A 21 -5.99 7.43 -4.32
CA SER A 21 -6.00 5.99 -4.56
C SER A 21 -4.59 5.43 -4.77
N ALA A 22 -3.73 6.14 -5.49
CA ALA A 22 -2.34 5.73 -5.67
C ALA A 22 -1.59 5.67 -4.34
N ALA A 23 -1.76 6.68 -3.48
CA ALA A 23 -1.17 6.70 -2.14
C ALA A 23 -1.70 5.55 -1.27
N ARG A 24 -3.02 5.31 -1.28
CA ARG A 24 -3.63 4.18 -0.55
C ARG A 24 -3.11 2.83 -1.02
N ASN A 25 -3.04 2.60 -2.32
CA ASN A 25 -2.52 1.36 -2.90
C ASN A 25 -1.10 1.06 -2.42
N VAL A 26 -0.24 2.07 -2.29
CA VAL A 26 1.13 1.90 -1.77
C VAL A 26 1.10 1.48 -0.30
N VAL A 27 0.28 2.15 0.52
CA VAL A 27 0.14 1.84 1.95
C VAL A 27 -0.41 0.43 2.17
N GLU A 28 -1.53 0.10 1.53
CA GLU A 28 -2.20 -1.21 1.65
C GLU A 28 -1.27 -2.35 1.20
N ARG A 29 -0.59 -2.19 0.05
CA ARG A 29 0.40 -3.17 -0.43
C ARG A 29 1.56 -3.33 0.55
N THR A 30 2.03 -2.24 1.16
CA THR A 30 3.12 -2.29 2.16
C THR A 30 2.68 -3.08 3.39
N PHE A 31 1.48 -2.83 3.91
CA PHE A 31 0.95 -3.60 5.03
C PHE A 31 0.72 -5.07 4.68
N GLY A 32 0.23 -5.38 3.48
CA GLY A 32 0.09 -6.75 3.00
C GLY A 32 1.45 -7.48 2.89
N LEU A 33 2.52 -6.78 2.51
CA LEU A 33 3.88 -7.36 2.52
C LEU A 33 4.40 -7.60 3.95
N LEU A 34 4.12 -6.68 4.87
CA LEU A 34 4.53 -6.81 6.28
C LEU A 34 3.81 -7.98 6.97
N LYS A 35 2.49 -8.11 6.79
CA LYS A 35 1.71 -9.23 7.34
C LYS A 35 2.21 -10.59 6.85
N ARG A 36 2.49 -10.72 5.54
CA ARG A 36 3.03 -11.95 4.95
C ARG A 36 4.43 -12.30 5.44
N ARG A 37 5.31 -11.30 5.56
CA ARG A 37 6.69 -11.52 6.03
C ARG A 37 6.75 -11.78 7.54
N PHE A 38 5.88 -11.17 8.33
CA PHE A 38 5.91 -11.24 9.78
C PHE A 38 4.56 -11.70 10.33
N GLN A 39 4.46 -13.00 10.62
CA GLN A 39 3.24 -13.62 11.18
C GLN A 39 2.81 -12.97 12.50
N CYS A 40 3.71 -12.33 13.25
CA CYS A 40 3.36 -11.59 14.46
C CYS A 40 2.45 -10.37 14.23
N ILE A 41 2.36 -9.87 12.99
CA ILE A 41 1.39 -8.83 12.60
C ILE A 41 0.09 -9.46 12.08
N HIS A 42 0.17 -10.69 11.57
CA HIS A 42 -0.97 -11.37 10.96
C HIS A 42 -1.89 -11.96 12.04
N LYS A 43 -3.21 -11.95 11.80
CA LYS A 43 -4.20 -12.50 12.75
C LYS A 43 -3.97 -13.99 13.05
N SER A 44 -3.44 -14.76 12.09
CA SER A 44 -3.12 -16.18 12.28
C SER A 44 -1.96 -16.45 13.25
N GLY A 45 -1.07 -15.48 13.47
CA GLY A 45 -0.01 -15.57 14.48
C GLY A 45 -0.52 -15.29 15.91
N GLY A 46 -1.83 -15.08 16.07
CA GLY A 46 -2.48 -14.63 17.30
C GLY A 46 -2.60 -13.10 17.34
N ALA A 47 -3.64 -12.59 18.00
CA ALA A 47 -3.75 -11.16 18.25
C ALA A 47 -2.59 -10.69 19.15
N LEU A 48 -1.92 -9.61 18.78
CA LEU A 48 -0.91 -8.97 19.61
C LEU A 48 -1.56 -8.46 20.91
N GLN A 49 -1.43 -9.23 22.00
CA GLN A 49 -1.95 -8.88 23.32
C GLN A 49 -1.01 -7.90 24.04
N TYR A 50 -0.68 -6.80 23.39
CA TYR A 50 0.20 -5.76 23.91
C TYR A 50 -0.50 -4.40 23.96
N SER A 51 0.07 -3.46 24.71
CA SER A 51 -0.41 -2.09 24.69
C SER A 51 -0.27 -1.48 23.28
N PRO A 52 -1.14 -0.52 22.87
CA PRO A 52 -1.05 0.11 21.56
C PRO A 52 0.34 0.67 21.24
N ASP A 53 1.01 1.24 22.25
CA ASP A 53 2.37 1.76 22.12
C ASP A 53 3.39 0.65 21.77
N THR A 54 3.26 -0.52 22.41
CA THR A 54 4.11 -1.67 22.13
C THR A 54 3.85 -2.23 20.73
N ILE A 55 2.58 -2.28 20.31
CA ILE A 55 2.20 -2.69 18.95
C ILE A 55 2.83 -1.75 17.91
N CYS A 56 2.73 -0.44 18.11
CA CYS A 56 3.37 0.56 17.25
C CYS A 56 4.89 0.32 17.15
N ARG A 57 5.55 0.02 18.27
CA ARG A 57 6.99 -0.33 18.30
C ARG A 57 7.29 -1.60 17.52
N ILE A 58 6.48 -2.66 17.66
CA ILE A 58 6.64 -3.92 16.92
C ILE A 58 6.50 -3.67 15.41
N VAL A 59 5.43 -2.99 14.98
CA VAL A 59 5.19 -2.68 13.57
C VAL A 59 6.33 -1.85 12.97
N ALA A 60 6.84 -0.85 13.72
CA ALA A 60 7.98 -0.06 13.28
C ALA A 60 9.25 -0.91 13.11
N LYS A 61 9.53 -1.84 14.03
CA LYS A 61 10.67 -2.77 13.90
C LYS A 61 10.50 -3.69 12.70
N CYS A 62 9.30 -4.20 12.44
CA CYS A 62 9.00 -4.99 11.25
C CYS A 62 9.22 -4.20 9.95
N ALA A 63 8.85 -2.92 9.89
CA ALA A 63 9.12 -2.05 8.74
C ALA A 63 10.63 -1.87 8.50
N ILE A 64 11.41 -1.63 9.55
CA ILE A 64 12.87 -1.53 9.46
C ILE A 64 13.48 -2.85 8.96
N LEU A 65 13.08 -3.98 9.54
CA LEU A 65 13.57 -5.30 9.13
C LEU A 65 13.17 -5.64 7.69
N HIS A 66 11.96 -5.26 7.27
CA HIS A 66 11.51 -5.39 5.89
C HIS A 66 12.44 -4.64 4.95
N ASN A 67 12.75 -3.38 5.24
CA ASN A 67 13.62 -2.55 4.40
C ASN A 67 15.04 -3.15 4.29
N ILE A 68 15.60 -3.64 5.40
CA ILE A 68 16.91 -4.32 5.41
C ILE A 68 16.87 -5.57 4.53
N ALA A 69 15.84 -6.40 4.71
CA ALA A 69 15.70 -7.64 3.96
C ALA A 69 15.48 -7.38 2.45
N THR A 70 14.69 -6.37 2.09
CA THR A 70 14.51 -5.93 0.70
C THR A 70 15.82 -5.41 0.10
N THR A 71 16.59 -4.62 0.85
CA THR A 71 17.92 -4.14 0.39
C THR A 71 18.90 -5.28 0.17
N ARG A 72 18.77 -6.37 0.94
CA ARG A 72 19.59 -7.57 0.81
C ARG A 72 19.06 -8.58 -0.22
N GLY A 73 17.98 -8.25 -0.93
CA GLY A 73 17.37 -9.13 -1.93
C GLY A 73 16.75 -10.40 -1.34
N LEU A 74 16.43 -10.41 -0.04
CA LEU A 74 15.77 -11.56 0.58
C LEU A 74 14.33 -11.65 0.05
N PRO A 75 13.90 -12.80 -0.46
CA PRO A 75 12.53 -12.97 -0.93
C PRO A 75 11.54 -12.82 0.21
N VAL A 76 10.31 -12.42 -0.12
CA VAL A 76 9.16 -12.59 0.78
C VAL A 76 8.57 -13.93 0.39
N GLU A 77 8.57 -14.89 1.33
CA GLU A 77 7.85 -16.15 1.16
C GLU A 77 6.39 -15.82 0.83
N ILE A 78 5.96 -16.20 -0.37
CA ILE A 78 4.59 -16.00 -0.82
C ILE A 78 3.79 -17.17 -0.28
N SER A 79 3.31 -17.07 0.95
CA SER A 79 2.20 -17.92 1.40
C SER A 79 0.93 -17.53 0.63
N GLU A 80 0.04 -18.52 0.45
CA GLU A 80 -1.29 -18.43 -0.19
C GLU A 80 -1.98 -17.07 0.06
N PRO A 81 -2.77 -16.57 -0.90
CA PRO A 81 -3.41 -15.27 -0.78
C PRO A 81 -4.17 -15.14 0.54
N ASP A 82 -3.83 -14.12 1.33
CA ASP A 82 -4.55 -13.76 2.54
C ASP A 82 -6.03 -13.52 2.17
N SER A 83 -6.90 -14.49 2.46
CA SER A 83 -8.36 -14.34 2.37
C SER A 83 -8.89 -13.55 3.58
N ASP A 84 -8.24 -12.42 3.87
CA ASP A 84 -8.70 -11.44 4.86
C ASP A 84 -9.82 -10.61 4.18
N GLU A 85 -11.07 -11.08 4.24
CA GLU A 85 -12.26 -10.38 3.73
C GLU A 85 -12.64 -9.10 4.52
N ASP A 86 -11.70 -8.46 5.23
CA ASP A 86 -12.03 -7.44 6.25
C ASP A 86 -11.51 -6.01 5.92
N ASP A 87 -10.91 -5.78 4.74
CA ASP A 87 -10.41 -4.43 4.37
C ASP A 87 -11.39 -3.61 3.51
N HIS A 88 -12.60 -4.12 3.27
CA HIS A 88 -13.64 -3.44 2.47
C HIS A 88 -14.66 -2.70 3.35
N LEU A 89 -14.24 -1.60 3.96
CA LEU A 89 -15.16 -0.53 4.34
C LEU A 89 -14.89 0.74 3.52
N MET A 90 -14.86 0.60 2.19
CA MET A 90 -15.22 1.69 1.30
C MET A 90 -15.92 1.12 0.07
N PRO A 91 -17.07 1.68 -0.36
CA PRO A 91 -17.72 1.26 -1.59
C PRO A 91 -16.77 1.38 -2.79
N PRO A 92 -16.90 0.51 -3.80
CA PRO A 92 -15.97 0.48 -4.93
C PRO A 92 -15.97 1.83 -5.65
N LEU A 93 -14.81 2.49 -5.67
CA LEU A 93 -14.56 3.60 -6.59
C LEU A 93 -14.52 3.03 -8.00
N GLN A 94 -15.37 3.58 -8.87
CA GLN A 94 -15.53 3.16 -10.26
C GLN A 94 -14.16 3.08 -10.98
N PRO A 95 -13.99 2.12 -11.90
CA PRO A 95 -12.69 1.75 -12.42
C PRO A 95 -12.00 2.94 -13.11
N ALA A 96 -10.85 3.33 -12.56
CA ALA A 96 -9.91 4.17 -13.28
C ALA A 96 -9.46 3.44 -14.55
N ASP A 97 -9.60 4.11 -15.69
CA ASP A 97 -9.13 3.63 -16.98
C ASP A 97 -7.69 3.12 -16.88
N ARG A 98 -7.51 1.83 -17.19
CA ARG A 98 -6.23 1.10 -17.08
C ARG A 98 -5.13 1.66 -17.99
N THR A 99 -5.45 2.61 -18.86
CA THR A 99 -4.53 3.28 -19.79
C THR A 99 -3.63 4.32 -19.12
N SER A 100 -4.03 4.93 -18.00
CA SER A 100 -3.23 6.01 -17.35
C SER A 100 -2.00 5.49 -16.56
N ALA A 101 -2.02 4.22 -16.12
CA ALA A 101 -0.91 3.64 -15.35
C ALA A 101 0.36 3.39 -16.19
N ALA A 102 0.23 3.26 -17.51
CA ALA A 102 1.36 3.16 -18.43
C ALA A 102 2.02 4.54 -18.66
N GLU A 103 1.20 5.59 -18.80
CA GLU A 103 1.67 6.97 -19.02
C GLU A 103 2.41 7.54 -17.79
N GLY A 104 1.96 7.19 -16.58
CA GLY A 104 2.62 7.63 -15.34
C GLY A 104 4.03 7.08 -15.16
N ARG A 105 4.28 5.83 -15.59
CA ARG A 105 5.63 5.24 -15.58
C ARG A 105 6.51 5.85 -16.67
N GLN A 106 5.95 6.11 -17.86
CA GLN A 106 6.68 6.73 -18.97
C GLN A 106 7.13 8.16 -18.63
N ARG A 107 6.28 8.96 -17.98
CA ARG A 107 6.65 10.33 -17.56
C ARG A 107 7.78 10.36 -16.53
N CYS A 108 7.85 9.39 -15.62
CA CYS A 108 8.99 9.28 -14.70
C CYS A 108 10.28 8.87 -15.43
N ALA A 109 10.21 8.01 -16.45
CA ALA A 109 11.36 7.59 -17.24
C ALA A 109 11.90 8.74 -18.12
N ASP A 110 11.01 9.54 -18.72
CA ASP A 110 11.39 10.66 -19.59
C ASP A 110 12.03 11.81 -18.81
N ILE A 111 11.63 12.04 -17.55
CA ILE A 111 12.23 13.05 -16.67
C ILE A 111 13.67 12.66 -16.29
N THR A 112 13.96 11.37 -16.10
CA THR A 112 15.31 10.90 -15.76
C THR A 112 16.32 10.96 -16.92
N HIS A 113 15.88 11.01 -18.18
CA HIS A 113 16.79 11.04 -19.33
C HIS A 113 17.16 12.45 -19.81
N ASN A 114 16.42 13.48 -19.40
CA ASN A 114 16.63 14.86 -19.87
C ASN A 114 17.31 15.78 -18.85
N HIS A 115 17.66 15.26 -17.67
CA HIS A 115 18.25 16.05 -16.58
C HIS A 115 19.54 15.47 -15.97
N PHE A 116 20.11 14.43 -16.58
CA PHE A 116 21.50 13.98 -16.37
C PHE A 116 22.14 13.60 -17.70
#